data_AF-A0A8T4TVT7-F1
#
_entry.id   AF-A0A8T4TVT7-F1
#
_cell.length_a   1.000
_cell.length_b   1.000
_cell.length_c   1.000
_cell.angle_alpha   90.00
_cell.angle_beta   90.00
_cell.angle_gamma   90.00
#
_symmetry.space_group_name_H-M   'P 1'
#
loop_
_entity.id
_entity.type
_entity.pdbx_description
1 polymer ?
#
loop_
_entity_poly.entity_id
_entity_poly.type
_entity_poly.pdbx_seq_one_letter_code
_entity_poly.pdbx_strand_id
1 'polypeptide(L)'
;MDKKDIKKNILDLEYKKYLQMLNISLILGTTGLIPFLISFVWYKDRVIFGLSITAAIMALAYIWYKITEEKLEEISKKIEEL
;
A
#
# COMPACT_ATOMS: atom_id res chain seq x y z
N MET A 1 -11.02 -14.45 29.95
CA MET A 1 -10.32 -13.49 29.06
C MET A 1 -11.05 -12.18 29.14
N ASP A 2 -10.36 -11.08 29.42
CA ASP A 2 -10.99 -9.78 29.61
C ASP A 2 -11.60 -9.28 28.28
N LYS A 3 -12.74 -8.60 28.33
CA LYS A 3 -13.37 -8.01 27.14
C LYS A 3 -12.46 -6.98 26.48
N LYS A 4 -11.60 -6.31 27.27
CA LYS A 4 -10.56 -5.41 26.75
C LYS A 4 -9.51 -6.15 25.92
N ASP A 5 -9.02 -7.30 26.39
CA ASP A 5 -8.01 -8.10 25.68
C ASP A 5 -8.53 -8.61 24.33
N ILE A 6 -9.81 -8.99 24.26
CA ILE A 6 -10.45 -9.42 23.01
C ILE A 6 -10.51 -8.27 22.01
N LYS A 7 -10.92 -7.08 22.45
CA LYS A 7 -11.03 -5.91 21.59
C LYS A 7 -9.66 -5.45 21.06
N LYS A 8 -8.64 -5.48 21.92
CA LYS A 8 -7.25 -5.19 21.51
C LYS A 8 -6.75 -6.19 20.46
N ASN A 9 -6.96 -7.49 20.67
CA ASN A 9 -6.56 -8.50 19.70
C ASN A 9 -7.22 -8.33 18.32
N ILE A 10 -8.49 -7.92 18.28
CA ILE A 10 -9.18 -7.64 17.00
C ILE A 10 -8.50 -6.46 16.29
N LEU A 11 -8.19 -5.38 17.01
CA LEU A 11 -7.52 -4.21 16.44
C LEU A 11 -6.09 -4.54 15.98
N ASP A 12 -5.35 -5.35 16.74
CA ASP A 12 -4.01 -5.80 16.35
C ASP A 12 -4.03 -6.65 15.07
N LEU A 13 -5.04 -7.51 14.90
CA LEU A 13 -5.24 -8.29 13.68
C LEU A 13 -5.56 -7.39 12.49
N GLU A 14 -6.41 -6.38 12.70
CA GLU A 14 -6.77 -5.43 11.66
C GLU A 14 -5.56 -4.58 11.25
N TYR A 15 -4.75 -4.12 12.21
CA TYR A 15 -3.49 -3.41 11.98
C TYR A 15 -2.54 -4.24 11.12
N LYS A 16 -2.31 -5.51 11.48
CA LYS A 16 -1.46 -6.43 10.72
C LYS A 16 -1.95 -6.63 9.29
N LYS A 17 -3.26 -6.70 9.07
CA LYS A 17 -3.85 -6.83 7.73
C LYS A 17 -3.52 -5.61 6.86
N TYR A 18 -3.74 -4.40 7.36
CA TYR A 18 -3.40 -3.18 6.60
C TYR A 18 -1.90 -3.05 6.36
N LEU A 19 -1.07 -3.46 7.31
CA LEU A 19 0.38 -3.47 7.15
C LEU A 19 0.84 -4.49 6.07
N GLN A 20 0.21 -5.66 6.01
CA GLN A 20 0.43 -6.61 4.92
C GLN A 20 0.00 -6.06 3.56
N MET A 21 -1.16 -5.38 3.49
CA MET A 21 -1.61 -4.72 2.26
C MET A 21 -0.60 -3.68 1.77
N LEU A 22 -0.06 -2.87 2.69
CA LEU A 22 0.99 -1.89 2.38
C LEU A 22 2.26 -2.57 1.81
N ASN A 23 2.69 -3.66 2.44
CA ASN A 23 3.85 -4.43 1.99
C ASN A 23 3.62 -5.07 0.61
N ILE A 24 2.42 -5.62 0.34
CA ILE A 24 2.08 -6.15 -0.99
C ILE A 24 2.16 -5.06 -2.04
N SER A 25 1.62 -3.87 -1.76
CA SER A 25 1.69 -2.74 -2.68
C SER A 25 3.13 -2.30 -2.97
N LEU A 26 3.99 -2.28 -1.95
CA LEU A 26 5.43 -2.00 -2.12
C LEU A 26 6.13 -3.06 -2.98
N ILE A 27 5.85 -4.34 -2.73
CA ILE A 27 6.41 -5.43 -3.54
C ILE A 27 5.95 -5.29 -4.99
N LEU A 28 4.64 -5.17 -5.24
CA LEU A 28 4.11 -5.01 -6.60
C LEU A 28 4.67 -3.76 -7.30
N GLY A 29 4.82 -2.65 -6.58
CA GLY A 29 5.45 -1.45 -7.12
C GLY A 29 6.91 -1.68 -7.50
N THR A 30 7.70 -2.27 -6.61
CA THR A 30 9.14 -2.50 -6.84
C THR A 30 9.41 -3.59 -7.88
N THR A 31 8.72 -4.72 -7.83
CA THR A 31 8.91 -5.84 -8.76
C THR A 31 8.16 -5.66 -10.08
N GLY A 32 7.11 -4.85 -10.11
CA GLY A 32 6.29 -4.60 -11.31
C GLY A 32 6.72 -3.35 -12.08
N LEU A 33 6.75 -2.19 -11.41
CA LEU A 33 6.98 -0.90 -12.10
C LEU A 33 8.43 -0.70 -12.49
N ILE A 34 9.40 -1.13 -11.67
CA ILE A 34 10.82 -0.92 -11.97
C ILE A 34 11.23 -1.68 -13.24
N PRO A 35 10.96 -3.00 -13.39
CA PRO A 35 11.28 -3.71 -14.63
C PRO A 35 10.49 -3.18 -15.84
N PHE A 36 9.23 -2.77 -15.62
CA PHE A 36 8.41 -2.16 -16.66
C PHE A 36 9.06 -0.88 -17.20
N LEU A 37 9.49 0.03 -16.33
CA LEU A 37 10.19 1.25 -16.73
C LEU A 37 11.52 0.96 -17.45
N ILE A 38 12.29 -0.03 -16.97
CA ILE A 38 13.56 -0.44 -17.61
C ILE A 38 13.31 -0.96 -19.03
N SER A 39 12.19 -1.65 -19.28
CA SER A 39 11.87 -2.19 -20.60
C SER A 39 11.75 -1.11 -21.69
N PHE A 40 11.36 0.12 -21.31
CA PHE A 40 11.23 1.24 -22.25
C PHE A 40 12.56 1.87 -22.66
N VAL A 41 13.67 1.53 -22.00
CA VAL A 41 15.02 1.90 -22.47
C VAL A 41 15.29 1.33 -23.87
N TRP A 42 14.73 0.15 -24.15
CA TRP A 42 14.86 -0.53 -25.45
C TRP A 42 13.74 -0.17 -26.44
N TYR A 43 12.54 0.19 -25.98
CA TYR A 43 11.39 0.52 -26.82
C TYR A 43 11.05 2.02 -26.81
N LYS A 44 11.96 2.83 -27.37
CA LYS A 44 11.89 4.31 -27.34
C LYS A 44 10.60 4.89 -27.91
N ASP A 45 10.05 4.30 -28.97
CA ASP A 45 8.84 4.79 -29.65
C ASP A 45 7.58 4.74 -28.77
N ARG A 46 7.58 3.90 -27.72
CA ARG A 46 6.43 3.74 -26.82
C ARG A 46 6.67 4.28 -25.42
N VAL A 47 7.78 4.99 -25.19
CA VAL A 47 8.13 5.57 -23.88
C VAL A 47 7.02 6.47 -23.36
N ILE A 48 6.48 7.36 -24.19
CA ILE A 48 5.43 8.31 -23.77
C ILE A 48 4.18 7.56 -23.29
N PHE A 49 3.77 6.51 -23.99
CA PHE A 49 2.64 5.67 -23.59
C PHE A 49 2.92 4.92 -22.27
N GLY A 50 4.12 4.34 -22.14
CA GLY A 50 4.55 3.66 -20.92
C GLY A 50 4.61 4.59 -19.70
N LEU A 51 5.07 5.83 -19.89
CA LEU A 51 5.10 6.84 -18.85
C LEU A 51 3.68 7.24 -18.41
N SER A 52 2.75 7.43 -19.34
CA SER A 52 1.35 7.74 -19.03
C SER A 52 0.68 6.64 -18.19
N ILE A 53 0.89 5.37 -18.54
CA ILE A 53 0.39 4.23 -17.76
C ILE A 53 1.05 4.20 -16.38
N THR A 54 2.37 4.39 -16.32
CA THR A 54 3.09 4.38 -15.05
C THR A 54 2.61 5.50 -14.12
N ALA A 55 2.39 6.70 -14.66
CA ALA A 55 1.83 7.83 -13.91
C ALA A 55 0.45 7.50 -13.34
N ALA A 56 -0.43 6.86 -14.13
CA ALA A 56 -1.75 6.42 -13.67
C ALA A 56 -1.64 5.38 -12.55
N ILE A 57 -0.76 4.38 -12.69
CA ILE A 57 -0.53 3.36 -11.65
C ILE A 57 0.02 4.00 -10.37
N MET A 58 0.98 4.94 -10.48
CA MET A 58 1.52 5.65 -9.33
C MET A 58 0.46 6.50 -8.62
N ALA A 59 -0.41 7.18 -9.37
CA ALA A 59 -1.52 7.94 -8.79
C ALA A 59 -2.48 7.04 -8.00
N LEU A 60 -2.85 5.89 -8.56
CA LEU A 60 -3.69 4.90 -7.86
C LEU A 60 -3.00 4.32 -6.63
N ALA A 61 -1.70 3.99 -6.74
CA ALA A 61 -0.91 3.48 -5.62
C ALA A 61 -0.81 4.51 -4.49
N TYR A 62 -0.65 5.79 -4.82
CA TYR A 62 -0.60 6.88 -3.85
C TYR A 62 -1.94 7.06 -3.11
N ILE A 63 -3.06 7.04 -3.84
CA ILE A 63 -4.39 7.11 -3.23
C ILE A 63 -4.59 5.94 -2.26
N TRP A 64 -4.23 4.73 -2.69
CA TRP A 64 -4.39 3.55 -1.86
C TRP A 64 -3.46 3.55 -0.63
N TYR A 65 -2.23 4.06 -0.79
CA TYR A 65 -1.31 4.28 0.31
C TYR A 65 -1.91 5.23 1.35
N LYS A 66 -2.46 6.37 0.92
CA LYS A 66 -3.08 7.35 1.82
C LYS A 66 -4.24 6.78 2.62
N ILE A 67 -5.13 6.03 1.96
CA ILE A 67 -6.25 5.36 2.64
C ILE A 67 -5.73 4.36 3.68
N THR A 68 -4.68 3.61 3.35
CA THR A 68 -4.10 2.60 4.26
C THR A 68 -3.40 3.25 5.44
N GLU A 69 -2.67 4.34 5.21
CA GLU A 69 -2.01 5.15 6.24
C GLU A 69 -3.02 5.71 7.25
N GLU A 70 -4.10 6.33 6.76
CA GLU A 70 -5.18 6.85 7.61
C GLU A 70 -5.82 5.74 8.46
N LYS A 71 -6.03 4.54 7.87
CA LYS A 71 -6.57 3.39 8.61
C LYS A 71 -5.63 2.86 9.68
N LEU A 72 -4.33 2.80 9.40
CA LEU A 72 -3.33 2.39 10.39
C LEU A 72 -3.27 3.37 11.56
N GLU A 73 -3.33 4.68 11.29
CA GLU A 73 -3.35 5.71 12.32
C GLU A 73 -4.63 5.64 13.18
N GLU A 74 -5.79 5.44 12.55
CA GLU A 74 -7.08 5.25 13.23
C GLU A 74 -7.04 4.05 14.18
N ILE A 75 -6.49 2.91 13.73
CA ILE A 75 -6.37 1.70 14.55
C ILE A 75 -5.36 1.90 15.69
N SER A 76 -4.23 2.57 15.43
CA SER A 76 -3.22 2.86 16.46
C SER A 76 -3.81 3.69 17.60
N LYS A 77 -4.53 4.77 17.28
CA LYS A 77 -5.22 5.60 18.29
C LYS A 77 -6.22 4.79 19.11
N LYS A 78 -7.01 3.93 18.46
CA LYS A 78 -7.97 3.03 19.15
C LYS A 78 -7.29 2.05 20.10
N ILE A 79 -6.07 1.60 19.79
CA ILE A 79 -5.28 0.72 20.66
C ILE A 79 -4.72 1.50 21.86
N GLU A 80 -4.25 2.74 21.65
CA GLU A 80 -3.73 3.60 22.73
C GLU A 80 -4.80 4.02 23.74
N GLU A 81 -6.03 4.22 23.28
CA GLU A 81 -7.17 4.61 24.12
C GLU A 81 -7.79 3.44 24.94
N LEU A 82 -7.35 2.20 24.74
CA LEU A 82 -7.93 0.98 25.35
C LEU A 82 -7.27 0.52 26.65
#